data_AF-A0A257IYH1-F1
#
_entry.id   AF-A0A257IYH1-F1
#
_cell.length_a   1.000
_cell.length_b   1.000
_cell.length_c   1.000
_cell.angle_alpha   90.00
_cell.angle_beta   90.00
_cell.angle_gamma   90.00
#
_symmetry.space_group_name_H-M   'P 1'
#
loop_
_entity.id
_entity.type
_entity.pdbx_description
1 polymer ?
#
loop_
_entity_poly.entity_id
_entity_poly.type
_entity_poly.pdbx_seq_one_letter_code
_entity_poly.pdbx_strand_id
1 'polypeptide(L)'
;MLGKRFVFLFLFLGFSCAQPQDDEKHRIVLFRTIGHRLLLASGDSTSRILPIQKTNPGTYRIRFENSFEIMPDSLANITIENLKSTNPENEYRVSVFTCQKTEMVYGFEWSPKSTDDITCLGRKLPDNCYIVEIEVIASSINPNILWSIAVLILLGIIFYIIIKKDKKTTIIEEEHGVDFQKIGAFNYFQQPGFLVLELQKIELSEKENKLLNILLSKPNETVAREHLLKEIWENDGVFVISRNLDVLVSKLRKKLIADPTVKITNSHGKGYKLEV
;
A
#
# COMPACT_ATOMS: atom_id res chain seq x y z
N MET A 1 -34.91 -1.00 11.04
CA MET A 1 -34.42 0.25 11.68
C MET A 1 -33.07 -0.02 12.33
N LEU A 2 -32.12 0.90 12.16
CA LEU A 2 -30.87 1.16 12.92
C LEU A 2 -30.11 -0.06 13.49
N GLY A 3 -28.85 -0.33 13.20
CA GLY A 3 -27.83 0.38 12.45
C GLY A 3 -26.56 -0.46 12.55
N LYS A 4 -25.98 -0.85 11.41
CA LYS A 4 -24.68 -1.51 11.39
C LYS A 4 -23.64 -0.48 10.97
N ARG A 5 -22.84 -0.13 11.97
CA ARG A 5 -21.68 0.77 11.92
C ARG A 5 -20.82 0.45 10.70
N PHE A 6 -20.90 1.30 9.69
CA PHE A 6 -19.86 1.43 8.67
C PHE A 6 -18.62 1.96 9.39
N VAL A 7 -17.66 1.09 9.68
CA VAL A 7 -16.31 1.52 10.07
C VAL A 7 -15.67 2.07 8.82
N PHE A 8 -15.90 3.37 8.57
CA PHE A 8 -15.09 4.15 7.65
C PHE A 8 -13.72 4.27 8.30
N LEU A 9 -12.80 3.39 7.91
CA LEU A 9 -11.39 3.53 8.23
C LEU A 9 -10.86 4.69 7.36
N PHE A 10 -11.12 5.92 7.81
CA PHE A 10 -10.47 7.11 7.27
C PHE A 10 -8.99 6.98 7.62
N LEU A 11 -8.23 6.45 6.68
CA LEU A 11 -6.77 6.49 6.70
C LEU A 11 -6.39 7.95 6.42
N PHE A 12 -6.45 8.77 7.47
CA PHE A 12 -5.81 10.08 7.48
C PHE A 12 -4.31 9.81 7.37
N LEU A 13 -3.82 9.69 6.13
CA LEU A 13 -2.44 10.03 5.83
C LEU A 13 -2.33 11.52 6.10
N GLY A 14 -2.01 11.85 7.35
CA GLY A 14 -1.43 13.13 7.69
C GLY A 14 -0.17 13.27 6.85
N PHE A 15 -0.30 13.89 5.69
CA PHE A 15 0.81 14.61 5.10
C PHE A 15 1.15 15.71 6.10
N SER A 16 2.03 15.39 7.07
CA SER A 16 2.93 16.40 7.62
C SER A 16 3.80 16.85 6.46
N CYS A 17 3.26 17.76 5.66
CA CYS A 17 4.06 18.58 4.76
C CYS A 17 4.86 19.48 5.70
N ALA A 18 6.09 19.04 6.03
CA ALA A 18 7.07 19.91 6.64
C ALA A 18 7.11 21.20 5.82
N GLN A 19 6.90 22.34 6.49
CA GLN A 19 6.53 23.57 5.82
C GLN A 19 7.66 24.04 4.89
N PRO A 20 7.40 24.30 3.59
CA PRO A 20 8.38 24.87 2.66
C PRO A 20 8.82 26.32 2.99
N GLN A 21 8.26 26.91 4.05
CA GLN A 21 8.45 28.32 4.40
C GLN A 21 9.65 28.60 5.31
N ASP A 22 10.11 27.62 6.11
CA ASP A 22 11.29 27.77 6.98
C ASP A 22 12.59 27.66 6.17
N ASP A 23 12.60 26.76 5.19
CA ASP A 23 13.70 26.56 4.23
C ASP A 23 13.98 27.80 3.37
N GLU A 24 12.95 28.58 2.98
CA GLU A 24 13.12 29.69 2.04
C GLU A 24 13.88 30.87 2.67
N LYS A 25 13.54 31.24 3.90
CA LYS A 25 14.25 32.31 4.62
C LYS A 25 15.71 31.92 4.87
N HIS A 26 15.94 30.65 5.21
CA HIS A 26 17.28 30.12 5.39
C HIS A 26 18.12 30.21 4.09
N ARG A 27 17.54 29.84 2.95
CA ARG A 27 18.19 29.96 1.63
C ARG A 27 18.54 31.40 1.28
N ILE A 28 17.64 32.36 1.57
CA ILE A 28 17.93 33.79 1.33
C ILE A 28 19.15 34.23 2.13
N VAL A 29 19.27 33.84 3.40
CA VAL A 29 20.44 34.16 4.23
C VAL A 29 21.71 33.51 3.65
N LEU A 30 21.64 32.25 3.23
CA LEU A 30 22.77 31.54 2.60
C LEU A 30 23.28 32.25 1.35
N PHE A 31 22.39 32.64 0.44
CA PHE A 31 22.78 33.34 -0.79
C PHE A 31 23.38 34.73 -0.52
N ARG A 32 22.93 35.40 0.55
CA ARG A 32 23.61 36.62 1.02
C ARG A 32 25.00 36.34 1.56
N THR A 33 25.21 35.23 2.28
CA THR A 33 26.54 34.82 2.73
C THR A 33 27.48 34.54 1.55
N ILE A 34 26.99 33.89 0.50
CA ILE A 34 27.77 33.65 -0.74
C ILE A 34 28.14 35.00 -1.38
N GLY A 35 27.18 35.90 -1.58
CA GLY A 35 27.44 37.23 -2.12
C GLY A 35 28.44 38.02 -1.27
N HIS A 36 28.37 37.90 0.04
CA HIS A 36 29.28 38.59 0.96
C HIS A 36 30.71 38.07 0.81
N ARG A 37 30.89 36.75 0.82
CA ARG A 37 32.20 36.13 0.64
C ARG A 37 32.79 36.43 -0.75
N LEU A 38 31.95 36.55 -1.78
CA LEU A 38 32.37 36.97 -3.12
C LEU A 38 32.95 38.39 -3.13
N LEU A 39 32.25 39.35 -2.52
CA LEU A 39 32.76 40.72 -2.40
C LEU A 39 34.07 40.76 -1.61
N LEU A 40 34.16 40.03 -0.50
CA LEU A 40 35.41 39.95 0.27
C LEU A 40 36.55 39.35 -0.56
N ALA A 41 36.28 38.32 -1.37
CA ALA A 41 37.28 37.71 -2.24
C ALA A 41 37.77 38.66 -3.35
N SER A 42 36.94 39.62 -3.78
CA SER A 42 37.35 40.70 -4.69
C SER A 42 37.99 41.89 -3.98
N GLY A 43 38.13 41.85 -2.64
CA GLY A 43 38.69 42.94 -1.84
C GLY A 43 37.70 44.04 -1.45
N ASP A 44 36.41 43.82 -1.67
CA ASP A 44 35.34 44.76 -1.33
C ASP A 44 34.64 44.36 -0.02
N SER A 45 34.84 45.16 1.02
CA SER A 45 34.21 44.96 2.34
C SER A 45 33.05 45.92 2.61
N THR A 46 32.72 46.80 1.65
CA THR A 46 31.81 47.95 1.86
C THR A 46 30.53 47.85 1.04
N SER A 47 30.60 47.31 -0.17
CA SER A 47 29.43 47.24 -1.05
C SER A 47 28.33 46.38 -0.46
N ARG A 48 27.09 46.80 -0.70
CA ARG A 48 25.92 46.08 -0.22
C ARG A 48 25.48 45.01 -1.21
N ILE A 49 24.94 43.93 -0.66
CA ILE A 49 24.19 42.93 -1.40
C ILE A 49 22.73 43.37 -1.41
N LEU A 50 22.22 43.63 -2.61
CA LEU A 50 20.84 44.02 -2.82
C LEU A 50 19.89 42.86 -2.44
N PRO A 51 18.59 43.13 -2.22
CA PRO A 51 17.63 42.08 -1.88
C PRO A 51 17.66 40.92 -2.89
N ILE A 52 17.77 39.70 -2.39
CA ILE A 52 17.75 38.48 -3.21
C ILE A 52 16.42 38.41 -3.94
N GLN A 53 16.47 38.32 -5.27
CA GLN A 53 15.28 38.24 -6.11
C GLN A 53 14.99 36.78 -6.47
N LYS A 54 13.72 36.39 -6.41
CA LYS A 54 13.24 35.08 -6.87
C LYS A 54 12.55 35.26 -8.22
N THR A 55 13.06 34.58 -9.25
CA THR A 55 12.47 34.64 -10.59
C THR A 55 11.48 33.48 -10.78
N ASN A 56 11.95 32.25 -10.51
CA ASN A 56 11.20 31.00 -10.65
C ASN A 56 11.29 30.18 -9.36
N PRO A 57 10.45 29.14 -9.18
CA PRO A 57 10.62 28.20 -8.07
C PRO A 57 12.02 27.57 -8.11
N GLY A 58 12.84 27.85 -7.10
CA GLY A 58 14.22 27.33 -7.02
C GLY A 58 15.29 28.21 -7.67
N THR A 59 14.94 29.34 -8.31
CA THR A 59 15.92 30.25 -8.95
C THR A 59 16.05 31.55 -8.17
N TYR A 60 17.28 31.87 -7.75
CA TYR A 60 17.60 33.02 -6.92
C TYR A 60 18.67 33.88 -7.56
N ARG A 61 18.48 35.20 -7.58
CA ARG A 61 19.43 36.18 -8.12
C ARG A 61 20.03 37.02 -7.01
N ILE A 62 21.35 37.00 -6.94
CA ILE A 62 22.19 37.87 -6.11
C ILE A 62 22.62 39.05 -6.96
N ARG A 63 22.33 40.26 -6.47
CA ARG A 63 22.72 41.51 -7.10
C ARG A 63 23.57 42.33 -6.13
N PHE A 64 24.52 43.07 -6.68
CA PHE A 64 25.49 43.86 -5.94
C PHE A 64 25.24 45.34 -6.21
N GLU A 65 25.57 46.19 -5.23
CA GLU A 65 25.43 47.64 -5.36
C GLU A 65 26.41 48.23 -6.37
N ASN A 66 27.67 47.79 -6.33
CA ASN A 66 28.76 48.28 -7.19
C ASN A 66 29.26 47.20 -8.15
N SER A 67 29.96 47.62 -9.21
CA SER A 67 30.74 46.70 -10.05
C SER A 67 31.93 46.14 -9.27
N PHE A 68 32.32 44.93 -9.62
CA PHE A 68 33.50 44.27 -9.07
C PHE A 68 34.00 43.20 -10.04
N GLU A 69 35.22 42.72 -9.78
CA GLU A 69 35.84 41.64 -10.54
C GLU A 69 35.48 40.28 -9.93
N ILE A 70 35.18 39.29 -10.78
CA ILE A 70 34.88 37.93 -10.31
C ILE A 70 36.01 36.98 -10.71
N MET A 71 36.52 36.25 -9.71
CA MET A 71 37.40 35.10 -9.93
C MET A 71 36.56 33.82 -9.97
N PRO A 72 36.50 33.09 -11.12
CA PRO A 72 35.78 31.82 -11.22
C PRO A 72 36.15 30.81 -10.13
N ASP A 73 37.42 30.72 -9.75
CA ASP A 73 37.93 29.86 -8.69
C ASP A 73 37.29 30.18 -7.33
N SER A 74 37.26 31.47 -6.99
CA SER A 74 36.63 31.94 -5.75
C SER A 74 35.12 31.72 -5.79
N LEU A 75 34.47 32.03 -6.91
CA LEU A 75 33.03 31.83 -7.09
C LEU A 75 32.65 30.35 -6.92
N ALA A 76 33.36 29.44 -7.60
CA ALA A 76 33.15 28.02 -7.50
C ALA A 76 33.35 27.53 -6.06
N ASN A 77 34.51 27.79 -5.45
CA ASN A 77 34.84 27.30 -4.13
C ASN A 77 33.87 27.83 -3.05
N ILE A 78 33.60 29.14 -3.03
CA ILE A 78 32.67 29.76 -2.08
C ILE A 78 31.27 29.17 -2.24
N THR A 79 30.78 29.05 -3.48
CA THR A 79 29.43 28.55 -3.73
C THR A 79 29.31 27.09 -3.31
N ILE A 80 30.25 26.23 -3.73
CA ILE A 80 30.24 24.80 -3.42
C ILE A 80 30.38 24.54 -1.92
N GLU A 81 31.29 25.23 -1.22
CA GLU A 81 31.47 25.10 0.22
C GLU A 81 30.17 25.42 0.99
N ASN A 82 29.50 26.51 0.64
CA ASN A 82 28.26 26.93 1.29
C ASN A 82 27.09 25.99 0.94
N LEU A 83 26.97 25.56 -0.32
CA LEU A 83 25.88 24.67 -0.77
C LEU A 83 26.01 23.25 -0.19
N LYS A 84 27.23 22.69 -0.14
CA LYS A 84 27.51 21.38 0.49
C LYS A 84 27.04 21.34 1.95
N SER A 85 27.23 22.42 2.69
CA SER A 85 26.89 22.49 4.12
C SER A 85 25.39 22.50 4.41
N THR A 86 24.57 23.00 3.48
CA THR A 86 23.15 23.28 3.74
C THR A 86 22.22 22.22 3.13
N ASN A 87 22.45 21.80 1.89
CA ASN A 87 21.58 20.84 1.19
C ASN A 87 22.42 19.92 0.28
N PRO A 88 23.00 18.83 0.83
CA PRO A 88 24.00 18.00 0.15
C PRO A 88 23.46 17.09 -0.94
N GLU A 89 22.14 17.01 -1.14
CA GLU A 89 21.51 16.12 -2.13
C GLU A 89 21.04 16.86 -3.40
N ASN A 90 21.03 18.20 -3.35
CA ASN A 90 20.53 19.01 -4.46
C ASN A 90 21.62 19.27 -5.49
N GLU A 91 21.22 19.31 -6.76
CA GLU A 91 22.07 19.79 -7.85
C GLU A 91 21.83 21.29 -8.06
N TYR A 92 22.88 22.02 -8.41
CA TYR A 92 22.81 23.47 -8.56
C TYR A 92 23.44 23.91 -9.87
N ARG A 93 22.81 24.87 -10.53
CA ARG A 93 23.40 25.61 -11.64
C ARG A 93 23.68 27.04 -11.17
N VAL A 94 24.92 27.47 -11.34
CA VAL A 94 25.37 28.82 -11.04
C VAL A 94 25.65 29.52 -12.36
N SER A 95 24.98 30.65 -12.59
CA SER A 95 25.09 31.43 -13.81
C SER A 95 25.42 32.89 -13.49
N VAL A 96 26.36 33.47 -14.20
CA VAL A 96 26.76 34.87 -14.06
C VAL A 96 26.31 35.60 -15.31
N PHE A 97 25.55 36.67 -15.11
CA PHE A 97 25.08 37.57 -16.16
C PHE A 97 25.66 38.96 -15.94
N THR A 98 25.75 39.75 -17.01
CA THR A 98 25.97 41.19 -16.87
C THR A 98 24.64 41.89 -16.61
N CYS A 99 24.63 43.03 -15.91
CA CYS A 99 23.39 43.75 -15.61
C CYS A 99 22.67 44.30 -16.85
N GLN A 100 23.40 44.52 -17.96
CA GLN A 100 22.88 45.14 -19.18
C GLN A 100 22.43 44.13 -20.23
N LYS A 101 23.05 42.94 -20.28
CA LYS A 101 22.74 41.89 -21.27
C LYS A 101 22.07 40.70 -20.60
N THR A 102 21.16 40.06 -21.33
CA THR A 102 20.53 38.80 -20.91
C THR A 102 21.40 37.57 -21.18
N GLU A 103 22.60 37.76 -21.72
CA GLU A 103 23.53 36.67 -22.03
C GLU A 103 24.37 36.29 -20.81
N MET A 104 24.51 34.98 -20.60
CA MET A 104 25.39 34.42 -19.58
C MET A 104 26.84 34.62 -19.98
N VAL A 105 27.65 35.17 -19.07
CA VAL A 105 29.10 35.39 -19.28
C VAL A 105 29.96 34.30 -18.66
N TYR A 106 29.44 33.61 -17.64
CA TYR A 106 30.10 32.47 -17.01
C TYR A 106 29.06 31.60 -16.31
N GLY A 107 29.33 30.30 -16.18
CA GLY A 107 28.47 29.41 -15.41
C GLY A 107 29.08 28.04 -15.21
N PHE A 108 28.57 27.32 -14.23
CA PHE A 108 28.92 25.93 -13.95
C PHE A 108 27.76 25.23 -13.25
N GLU A 109 27.78 23.90 -13.33
CA GLU A 109 26.86 23.04 -12.59
C GLU A 109 27.64 22.29 -11.51
N TRP A 110 26.99 22.05 -10.39
CA TRP A 110 27.54 21.28 -9.29
C TRP A 110 26.52 20.23 -8.84
N SER A 111 26.96 18.98 -8.82
CA SER A 111 26.21 17.85 -8.27
C SER A 111 27.05 17.15 -7.19
N PRO A 112 26.42 16.63 -6.13
CA PRO A 112 27.12 15.84 -5.10
C PRO A 112 27.81 14.59 -5.66
N LYS A 113 27.36 14.11 -6.82
CA LYS A 113 27.81 12.86 -7.47
C LYS A 113 28.80 13.10 -8.60
N SER A 114 28.98 14.35 -9.07
CA SER A 114 29.86 14.66 -10.19
C SER A 114 31.30 14.93 -9.72
N THR A 115 32.28 14.54 -10.52
CA THR A 115 33.63 15.09 -10.43
C THR A 115 33.58 16.55 -10.86
N ASP A 116 34.04 17.46 -10.00
CA ASP A 116 34.00 18.93 -10.20
C ASP A 116 34.87 19.35 -11.41
N ASP A 117 34.39 19.16 -12.64
CA ASP A 117 35.04 19.61 -13.88
C ASP A 117 34.58 21.04 -14.23
N ILE A 118 35.03 22.00 -13.41
CA ILE A 118 34.69 23.40 -13.57
C ILE A 118 35.65 24.04 -14.58
N THR A 119 35.08 24.58 -15.66
CA THR A 119 35.87 25.21 -16.73
C THR A 119 36.20 26.67 -16.42
N CYS A 120 37.24 27.17 -17.10
CA CYS A 120 37.70 28.57 -17.03
C CYS A 120 38.26 29.04 -15.67
N LEU A 121 38.70 28.11 -14.83
CA LEU A 121 39.51 28.40 -13.64
C LEU A 121 40.78 29.17 -14.02
N GLY A 122 41.18 30.12 -13.17
CA GLY A 122 42.29 31.05 -13.37
C GLY A 122 42.02 32.22 -14.31
N ARG A 123 40.82 32.32 -14.92
CA ARG A 123 40.49 33.42 -15.85
C ARG A 123 39.63 34.48 -15.18
N LYS A 124 40.19 35.68 -15.03
CA LYS A 124 39.50 36.80 -14.39
C LYS A 124 38.38 37.38 -15.23
N LEU A 125 37.20 37.50 -14.65
CA LEU A 125 36.12 38.33 -15.19
C LEU A 125 36.43 39.80 -14.82
N PRO A 126 36.43 40.72 -15.80
CA PRO A 126 36.82 42.12 -15.59
C PRO A 126 35.83 42.85 -14.66
N ASP A 127 36.19 44.06 -14.22
CA ASP A 127 35.28 44.88 -13.41
C ASP A 127 34.01 45.19 -14.19
N ASN A 128 32.87 44.70 -13.69
CA ASN A 128 31.58 44.92 -14.33
C ASN A 128 30.43 44.78 -13.33
N CYS A 129 29.25 45.22 -13.74
CA CYS A 129 28.01 44.95 -13.02
C CYS A 129 27.56 43.52 -13.32
N TYR A 130 27.62 42.65 -12.31
CA TYR A 130 27.25 41.25 -12.41
C TYR A 130 26.00 40.90 -11.61
N ILE A 131 25.27 39.90 -12.11
CA ILE A 131 24.18 39.23 -11.43
C ILE A 131 24.55 37.75 -11.33
N VAL A 132 24.60 37.22 -10.12
CA VAL A 132 24.85 35.78 -9.90
C VAL A 132 23.50 35.11 -9.66
N GLU A 133 23.12 34.22 -10.56
CA GLU A 133 21.92 33.41 -10.47
C GLU A 133 22.27 32.00 -10.00
N ILE A 134 21.56 31.50 -9.00
CA ILE A 134 21.68 30.15 -8.48
C ILE A 134 20.32 29.47 -8.65
N GLU A 135 20.30 28.44 -9.48
CA GLU A 135 19.13 27.59 -9.76
C GLU A 135 19.31 26.24 -9.06
N VAL A 136 18.33 25.87 -8.24
CA VAL A 136 18.26 24.54 -7.62
C VAL A 136 17.61 23.59 -8.62
N ILE A 137 18.42 22.69 -9.18
CA ILE A 137 17.96 21.59 -10.03
C ILE A 137 17.44 20.49 -9.09
N ALA A 138 16.20 20.66 -8.61
CA ALA A 138 15.52 19.60 -7.89
C ALA A 138 15.05 18.52 -8.88
N SER A 139 15.31 17.26 -8.57
CA SER A 139 14.65 16.14 -9.23
C SER A 139 13.16 16.19 -8.87
N SER A 140 12.35 16.81 -9.73
CA SER A 140 10.91 16.86 -9.53
C SER A 140 10.35 15.45 -9.66
N ILE A 141 10.15 14.75 -8.54
CA ILE A 141 9.29 13.57 -8.55
C ILE A 141 7.90 14.10 -8.88
N ASN A 142 7.44 13.84 -10.10
CA ASN A 142 6.16 14.34 -10.56
C ASN A 142 5.08 13.86 -9.57
N PRO A 143 4.29 14.77 -8.95
CA PRO A 143 3.26 14.37 -8.00
C PRO A 143 2.27 13.37 -8.59
N ASN A 144 2.06 13.39 -9.92
CA ASN A 144 1.22 12.43 -10.63
C ASN A 144 1.77 10.99 -10.57
N ILE A 145 3.09 10.80 -10.50
CA ILE A 145 3.70 9.46 -10.35
C ILE A 145 3.39 8.91 -8.95
N LEU A 146 3.45 9.76 -7.92
CA LEU A 146 3.12 9.37 -6.55
C LEU A 146 1.63 8.97 -6.42
N TRP A 147 0.74 9.71 -7.08
CA TRP A 147 -0.68 9.35 -7.21
C TRP A 147 -0.88 8.05 -8.00
N SER A 148 -0.14 7.85 -9.09
CA SER A 148 -0.21 6.62 -9.88
C SER A 148 0.20 5.40 -9.06
N ILE A 149 1.27 5.51 -8.27
CA ILE A 149 1.72 4.46 -7.35
C ILE A 149 0.69 4.21 -6.26
N ALA A 150 0.13 5.26 -5.66
CA ALA A 150 -0.91 5.13 -4.63
C ALA A 150 -2.17 4.43 -5.19
N VAL A 151 -2.58 4.76 -6.41
CA VAL A 151 -3.71 4.11 -7.11
C VAL A 151 -3.38 2.65 -7.39
N LEU A 152 -2.16 2.32 -7.86
CA LEU A 152 -1.75 0.93 -8.09
C LEU A 152 -1.72 0.10 -6.80
N ILE A 153 -1.27 0.69 -5.69
CA ILE A 153 -1.31 0.04 -4.37
C ILE A 153 -2.76 -0.18 -3.93
N LEU A 154 -3.64 0.81 -4.11
CA LEU A 154 -5.07 0.69 -3.82
C LEU A 154 -5.74 -0.40 -4.66
N LEU A 155 -5.44 -0.44 -5.96
CA LEU A 155 -5.94 -1.49 -6.88
C LEU A 155 -5.42 -2.86 -6.47
N GLY A 156 -4.16 -2.98 -6.06
CA GLY A 156 -3.59 -4.22 -5.53
C GLY A 156 -4.28 -4.70 -4.24
N ILE A 157 -4.59 -3.78 -3.32
CA ILE A 157 -5.34 -4.07 -2.09
C ILE A 157 -6.79 -4.49 -2.40
N ILE A 158 -7.45 -3.80 -3.33
CA ILE A 158 -8.81 -4.13 -3.79
C ILE A 158 -8.81 -5.51 -4.45
N PHE A 159 -7.86 -5.79 -5.34
CA PHE A 159 -7.72 -7.10 -5.99
C PHE A 159 -7.43 -8.22 -5.00
N TYR A 160 -6.58 -7.98 -4.00
CA TYR A 160 -6.33 -8.91 -2.90
C TYR A 160 -7.60 -9.19 -2.08
N ILE A 161 -8.41 -8.17 -1.79
CA ILE A 161 -9.70 -8.34 -1.11
C ILE A 161 -10.70 -9.12 -1.98
N ILE A 162 -10.77 -8.86 -3.28
CA ILE A 162 -11.66 -9.59 -4.21
C ILE A 162 -11.28 -11.06 -4.28
N ILE A 163 -10.00 -11.39 -4.48
CA ILE A 163 -9.52 -12.79 -4.48
C ILE A 163 -9.79 -13.47 -3.14
N LYS A 164 -9.71 -12.74 -2.03
CA LYS A 164 -10.01 -13.30 -0.70
C LYS A 164 -11.52 -13.42 -0.44
N LYS A 165 -12.36 -12.67 -1.18
CA LYS A 165 -13.83 -12.68 -1.06
C LYS A 165 -14.48 -13.88 -1.75
N ASP A 166 -13.83 -14.49 -2.75
CA ASP A 166 -14.29 -15.74 -3.39
C ASP A 166 -14.22 -16.98 -2.47
N LYS A 167 -13.79 -16.83 -1.20
CA LYS A 167 -13.95 -17.85 -0.17
C LYS A 167 -15.10 -17.61 0.81
N LYS A 168 -15.95 -16.58 0.63
CA LYS A 168 -17.08 -16.39 1.55
C LYS A 168 -18.25 -15.64 0.94
N THR A 169 -19.39 -16.34 0.95
CA THR A 169 -20.75 -15.84 0.70
C THR A 169 -21.21 -15.99 -0.75
N THR A 170 -21.51 -17.23 -1.14
CA THR A 170 -22.51 -17.48 -2.19
C THR A 170 -23.84 -16.94 -1.68
N ILE A 171 -24.32 -15.88 -2.30
CA ILE A 171 -25.67 -15.36 -2.14
C ILE A 171 -26.62 -16.49 -2.59
N ILE A 172 -27.57 -16.86 -1.73
CA ILE A 172 -28.64 -17.79 -2.11
C ILE A 172 -29.57 -17.01 -3.04
N GLU A 173 -29.41 -17.25 -4.33
CA GLU A 173 -30.44 -17.00 -5.33
C GLU A 173 -31.53 -18.07 -5.09
N GLU A 174 -32.78 -17.64 -4.94
CA GLU A 174 -33.92 -18.54 -4.77
C GLU A 174 -34.13 -19.37 -6.04
N GLU A 175 -33.41 -20.49 -6.18
CA GLU A 175 -33.84 -21.56 -7.07
C GLU A 175 -35.05 -22.26 -6.43
N HIS A 176 -36.23 -21.81 -6.87
CA HIS A 176 -37.47 -22.55 -6.76
C HIS A 176 -37.30 -23.91 -7.48
N GLY A 177 -37.24 -25.01 -6.73
CA GLY A 177 -37.40 -26.35 -7.30
C GLY A 177 -36.66 -27.50 -6.62
N VAL A 178 -35.79 -27.26 -5.65
CA VAL A 178 -35.08 -28.36 -4.96
C VAL A 178 -35.93 -28.88 -3.80
N ASP A 179 -36.40 -30.12 -3.93
CA ASP A 179 -37.11 -30.82 -2.85
C ASP A 179 -36.20 -30.94 -1.62
N PHE A 180 -36.70 -30.49 -0.47
CA PHE A 180 -35.94 -30.47 0.78
C PHE A 180 -36.71 -31.19 1.88
N GLN A 181 -36.00 -32.01 2.64
CA GLN A 181 -36.55 -32.72 3.78
C GLN A 181 -36.26 -31.93 5.06
N LYS A 182 -37.29 -31.66 5.87
CA LYS A 182 -37.12 -31.00 7.17
C LYS A 182 -36.67 -32.01 8.23
N ILE A 183 -35.63 -31.68 9.00
CA ILE A 183 -35.07 -32.51 10.08
C ILE A 183 -34.88 -31.61 11.29
N GLY A 184 -35.79 -31.66 12.26
CA GLY A 184 -35.82 -30.67 13.35
C GLY A 184 -35.94 -29.25 12.80
N ALA A 185 -34.94 -28.40 13.09
CA ALA A 185 -34.78 -27.04 12.57
C ALA A 185 -33.96 -26.95 11.27
N PHE A 186 -33.35 -28.05 10.81
CA PHE A 186 -32.58 -28.07 9.57
C PHE A 186 -33.47 -28.33 8.35
N ASN A 187 -33.19 -27.65 7.24
CA ASN A 187 -33.64 -28.02 5.91
C ASN A 187 -32.51 -28.80 5.21
N TYR A 188 -32.76 -30.07 4.90
CA TYR A 188 -31.80 -30.97 4.28
C TYR A 188 -32.07 -31.10 2.78
N PHE A 189 -31.03 -30.84 1.99
CA PHE A 189 -31.04 -30.95 0.55
C PHE A 189 -30.13 -32.11 0.14
N GLN A 190 -30.74 -33.25 -0.24
CA GLN A 190 -30.00 -34.49 -0.57
C GLN A 190 -29.09 -34.31 -1.79
N GLN A 191 -29.53 -33.56 -2.79
CA GLN A 191 -28.72 -33.15 -3.93
C GLN A 191 -28.86 -31.63 -4.04
N PRO A 192 -27.81 -30.84 -3.74
CA PRO A 192 -26.39 -31.16 -3.80
C PRO A 192 -25.69 -31.51 -2.45
N GLY A 193 -26.42 -31.82 -1.36
CA GLY A 193 -25.81 -32.33 -0.12
C GLY A 193 -25.43 -31.25 0.89
N PHE A 194 -26.39 -30.46 1.36
CA PHE A 194 -26.17 -29.46 2.41
C PHE A 194 -27.36 -29.34 3.36
N LEU A 195 -27.09 -28.84 4.56
CA LEU A 195 -28.09 -28.46 5.57
C LEU A 195 -28.18 -26.94 5.64
N VAL A 196 -29.39 -26.41 5.77
CA VAL A 196 -29.62 -24.98 6.04
C VAL A 196 -30.29 -24.85 7.39
N LEU A 197 -29.68 -24.07 8.29
CA LEU A 197 -30.28 -23.64 9.55
C LEU A 197 -30.28 -22.12 9.57
N GLU A 198 -31.46 -21.51 9.59
CA GLU A 198 -31.67 -20.06 9.50
C GLU A 198 -30.94 -19.45 8.28
N LEU A 199 -29.74 -18.89 8.48
CA LEU A 199 -28.90 -18.23 7.48
C LEU A 199 -27.54 -18.93 7.28
N GLN A 200 -27.34 -20.10 7.88
CA GLN A 200 -26.09 -20.85 7.80
C GLN A 200 -26.26 -22.07 6.89
N LYS A 201 -25.52 -22.08 5.78
CA LYS A 201 -25.34 -23.26 4.93
C LYS A 201 -24.20 -24.12 5.49
N ILE A 202 -24.49 -25.39 5.75
CA ILE A 202 -23.54 -26.39 6.23
C ILE A 202 -23.41 -27.46 5.15
N GLU A 203 -22.27 -27.48 4.47
CA GLU A 203 -22.00 -28.48 3.42
C GLU A 203 -21.70 -29.84 4.05
N LEU A 204 -22.27 -30.89 3.45
CA LEU A 204 -21.97 -32.29 3.79
C LEU A 204 -21.02 -32.85 2.74
N SER A 205 -19.99 -33.57 3.18
CA SER A 205 -19.23 -34.41 2.26
C SER A 205 -20.13 -35.54 1.74
N GLU A 206 -19.78 -36.11 0.58
CA GLU A 206 -20.58 -37.18 -0.05
C GLU A 206 -20.90 -38.33 0.92
N LYS A 207 -19.93 -38.73 1.75
CA LYS A 207 -20.10 -39.80 2.74
C LYS A 207 -20.99 -39.38 3.91
N GLU A 208 -20.89 -38.13 4.37
CA GLU A 208 -21.78 -37.60 5.40
C GLU A 208 -23.21 -37.49 4.89
N ASN A 209 -23.38 -37.08 3.63
CA ASN A 209 -24.67 -37.02 2.95
C ASN A 209 -25.30 -38.42 2.82
N LYS A 210 -24.55 -39.41 2.32
CA LYS A 210 -24.98 -40.82 2.27
C LYS A 210 -25.35 -41.35 3.67
N LEU A 211 -24.51 -41.13 4.68
CA LEU A 211 -24.78 -41.56 6.06
C LEU A 211 -26.07 -40.95 6.61
N LEU A 212 -26.23 -39.63 6.47
CA LEU A 212 -27.41 -38.93 6.96
C LEU A 212 -28.67 -39.41 6.23
N ASN A 213 -28.60 -39.61 4.92
CA ASN A 213 -29.71 -40.14 4.11
C ASN A 213 -30.17 -41.53 4.57
N ILE A 214 -29.21 -42.45 4.84
CA ILE A 214 -29.53 -43.79 5.34
C ILE A 214 -30.22 -43.71 6.71
N LEU A 215 -29.72 -42.87 7.61
CA LEU A 215 -30.32 -42.70 8.93
C LEU A 215 -31.72 -42.05 8.86
N LEU A 216 -31.94 -41.13 7.91
CA LEU A 216 -33.24 -40.50 7.68
C LEU A 216 -34.26 -41.41 7.02
N SER A 217 -33.81 -42.42 6.25
CA SER A 217 -34.70 -43.45 5.72
C SER A 217 -35.33 -44.32 6.81
N LYS A 218 -34.71 -44.36 8.00
CA LYS A 218 -35.15 -45.12 9.17
C LYS A 218 -35.03 -44.28 10.45
N PRO A 219 -35.83 -43.20 10.58
CA PRO A 219 -35.74 -42.32 11.73
C PRO A 219 -36.13 -43.07 12.99
N ASN A 220 -35.47 -42.78 14.10
CA ASN A 220 -35.68 -43.42 15.39
C ASN A 220 -35.44 -44.95 15.44
N GLU A 221 -34.87 -45.55 14.39
CA GLU A 221 -34.47 -46.96 14.35
C GLU A 221 -32.94 -47.10 14.48
N THR A 222 -32.48 -48.22 15.04
CA THR A 222 -31.05 -48.53 15.11
C THR A 222 -30.60 -49.20 13.82
N VAL A 223 -29.71 -48.55 13.07
CA VAL A 223 -29.08 -49.12 11.88
C VAL A 223 -27.77 -49.81 12.26
N ALA A 224 -27.61 -51.07 11.83
CA ALA A 224 -26.43 -51.89 12.12
C ALA A 224 -25.15 -51.29 11.51
N ARG A 225 -24.00 -51.46 12.18
CA ARG A 225 -22.72 -50.90 11.70
C ARG A 225 -22.31 -51.51 10.37
N GLU A 226 -22.51 -52.81 10.22
CA GLU A 226 -22.17 -53.59 9.04
C GLU A 226 -22.97 -53.08 7.83
N HIS A 227 -24.26 -52.77 8.03
CA HIS A 227 -25.12 -52.18 7.01
C HIS A 227 -24.67 -50.78 6.60
N LEU A 228 -24.30 -49.92 7.57
CA LEU A 228 -23.79 -48.58 7.28
C LEU A 228 -22.46 -48.61 6.53
N LEU A 229 -21.54 -49.49 6.93
CA LEU A 229 -20.25 -49.66 6.24
C LEU A 229 -20.45 -50.12 4.80
N LYS A 230 -21.34 -51.09 4.60
CA LYS A 230 -21.67 -51.62 3.28
C LYS A 230 -22.25 -50.55 2.35
N GLU A 231 -23.29 -49.85 2.78
CA GLU A 231 -23.97 -48.85 1.93
C GLU A 231 -23.11 -47.62 1.63
N ILE A 232 -22.24 -47.21 2.55
CA ILE A 232 -21.41 -46.00 2.37
C ILE A 232 -20.11 -46.30 1.59
N TRP A 233 -19.59 -47.54 1.63
CA TRP A 233 -18.28 -47.87 1.05
C TRP A 233 -18.23 -49.10 0.13
N GLU A 234 -18.97 -50.19 0.39
CA GLU A 234 -18.87 -51.43 -0.43
C GLU A 234 -19.48 -51.26 -1.82
N ASN A 235 -20.54 -50.45 -1.96
CA ASN A 235 -21.12 -50.10 -3.27
C ASN A 235 -20.14 -49.30 -4.16
N ASP A 236 -19.13 -48.68 -3.55
CA ASP A 236 -18.06 -47.93 -4.23
C ASP A 236 -16.76 -48.77 -4.37
N GLY A 237 -16.78 -50.07 -4.03
CA GLY A 237 -15.65 -51.00 -4.18
C GLY A 237 -14.54 -50.85 -3.13
N VAL A 238 -14.78 -50.15 -2.03
CA VAL A 238 -13.77 -49.83 -1.01
C VAL A 238 -14.00 -50.62 0.28
N PHE A 239 -13.06 -51.47 0.69
CA PHE A 239 -13.11 -52.14 2.00
C PHE A 239 -12.60 -51.22 3.11
N VAL A 240 -13.43 -50.98 4.13
CA VAL A 240 -13.12 -50.03 5.21
C VAL A 240 -13.39 -50.63 6.60
N ILE A 241 -12.50 -50.31 7.56
CA ILE A 241 -12.55 -50.77 8.96
C ILE A 241 -13.58 -49.94 9.75
N SER A 242 -14.24 -50.60 10.71
CA SER A 242 -15.27 -50.01 11.62
C SER A 242 -14.91 -48.66 12.24
N ARG A 243 -13.63 -48.42 12.56
CA ARG A 243 -13.16 -47.14 13.16
C ARG A 243 -13.40 -45.92 12.26
N ASN A 244 -13.49 -46.08 10.95
CA ASN A 244 -13.76 -44.95 10.03
C ASN A 244 -15.24 -44.51 10.07
N LEU A 245 -16.17 -45.42 10.38
CA LEU A 245 -17.57 -45.06 10.58
C LEU A 245 -17.74 -44.17 11.81
N ASP A 246 -17.03 -44.47 12.90
CA ASP A 246 -17.09 -43.69 14.13
C ASP A 246 -16.57 -42.26 13.94
N VAL A 247 -15.52 -42.09 13.14
CA VAL A 247 -15.00 -40.76 12.75
C VAL A 247 -16.01 -40.00 11.89
N LEU A 248 -16.66 -40.67 10.94
CA LEU A 248 -17.70 -40.07 10.10
C LEU A 248 -18.89 -39.60 10.93
N VAL A 249 -19.37 -40.44 11.84
CA VAL A 249 -20.45 -40.10 12.79
C VAL A 249 -20.05 -38.92 13.68
N SER A 250 -18.80 -38.88 14.16
CA SER A 250 -18.29 -37.77 14.98
C SER A 250 -18.29 -36.43 14.21
N LYS A 251 -17.88 -36.45 12.93
CA LYS A 251 -17.93 -35.26 12.07
C LYS A 251 -19.37 -34.82 11.79
N LEU A 252 -20.27 -35.75 11.47
CA LEU A 252 -21.68 -35.44 11.23
C LEU A 252 -22.37 -34.89 12.48
N ARG A 253 -22.12 -35.46 13.67
CA ARG A 253 -22.63 -34.94 14.96
C ARG A 253 -22.22 -33.50 15.20
N LYS A 254 -20.96 -33.13 14.91
CA LYS A 254 -20.50 -31.74 15.06
C LYS A 254 -21.24 -30.77 14.15
N LYS A 255 -21.74 -31.23 13.00
CA LYS A 255 -22.54 -30.43 12.07
C LYS A 255 -24.00 -30.28 12.53
N LEU A 256 -24.53 -31.30 13.20
CA LEU A 256 -25.91 -31.32 13.73
C LEU A 256 -26.04 -30.69 15.12
N ILE A 257 -24.94 -30.39 15.82
CA ILE A 257 -24.95 -29.88 17.20
C ILE A 257 -25.71 -28.55 17.38
N ALA A 258 -25.94 -27.81 16.31
CA ALA A 258 -26.64 -26.53 16.35
C ALA A 258 -28.14 -26.69 16.69
N ASP A 259 -28.71 -27.88 16.50
CA ASP A 259 -30.08 -28.19 16.93
C ASP A 259 -30.08 -29.41 17.87
N PRO A 260 -30.42 -29.24 19.16
CA PRO A 260 -30.46 -30.32 20.12
C PRO A 260 -31.59 -31.34 19.89
N THR A 261 -32.57 -31.03 19.03
CA THR A 261 -33.67 -31.95 18.69
C THR A 261 -33.23 -33.07 17.75
N VAL A 262 -32.16 -32.85 16.97
CA VAL A 262 -31.60 -33.82 16.02
C VAL A 262 -30.28 -34.36 16.55
N LYS A 263 -30.25 -35.61 16.98
CA LYS A 263 -29.02 -36.21 17.54
C LYS A 263 -28.81 -37.64 17.08
N ILE A 264 -27.54 -37.97 16.82
CA ILE A 264 -27.15 -39.35 16.47
C ILE A 264 -26.68 -40.05 17.75
N THR A 265 -27.42 -41.01 18.26
CA THR A 265 -27.07 -41.80 19.46
C THR A 265 -26.39 -43.11 19.09
N ASN A 266 -25.53 -43.61 19.97
CA ASN A 266 -24.87 -44.92 19.81
C ASN A 266 -25.67 -45.96 20.58
N SER A 267 -26.16 -46.98 19.87
CA SER A 267 -26.73 -48.16 20.50
C SER A 267 -25.61 -49.17 20.75
N HIS A 268 -25.20 -49.31 22.01
CA HIS A 268 -24.05 -50.12 22.43
C HIS A 268 -24.08 -51.52 21.80
N GLY A 269 -23.01 -51.89 21.08
CA GLY A 269 -22.88 -53.18 20.39
C GLY A 269 -23.74 -53.39 19.14
N LYS A 270 -24.69 -52.50 18.81
CA LYS A 270 -25.64 -52.70 17.69
C LYS A 270 -25.44 -51.73 16.52
N GLY A 271 -25.18 -50.45 16.77
CA GLY A 271 -25.02 -49.47 15.70
C GLY A 271 -25.39 -48.04 16.07
N TYR A 272 -25.94 -47.30 15.11
CA TYR A 272 -26.25 -45.88 15.24
C TYR A 272 -27.74 -45.63 14.98
N LYS A 273 -28.30 -44.67 15.72
CA LYS A 273 -29.69 -44.25 15.59
C LYS A 273 -29.74 -42.73 15.47
N LEU A 274 -30.57 -42.23 14.56
CA LEU A 274 -30.91 -40.82 14.49
C LEU A 274 -32.20 -40.58 15.27
N GLU A 275 -32.12 -39.74 16.30
CA GLU A 275 -33.25 -39.27 17.08
C GLU A 275 -33.65 -37.89 16.56
N VAL A 276 -34.91 -37.81 16.10
CA VAL A 276 -35.60 -36.65 15.53
C VAL A 276 -37.04 -36.62 16.03
#